data_AF-A0A3D4FER3-F1
#
_entry.id   AF-A0A3D4FER3-F1
#
_cell.length_a   1.000
_cell.length_b   1.000
_cell.length_c   1.000
_cell.angle_alpha   90.00
_cell.angle_beta   90.00
_cell.angle_gamma   90.00
#
_symmetry.space_group_name_H-M   'P 1'
#
loop_
_entity.id
_entity.type
_entity.pdbx_description
1 polymer ?
#
loop_
_entity_poly.entity_id
_entity_poly.type
_entity_poly.pdbx_seq_one_letter_code
_entity_poly.pdbx_strand_id
1 'polypeptide(L)'
;RIQTQSRFRFSELFAQDRTRNEVVVTFLALLEMIRMKQLRALQPTPFEEIEICVAEAMDPDSAENDEEETAHQDPPLTPEGS
;
A
#
# COMPACT_ATOMS: atom_id res chain seq x y z
N ARG A 1 -1.36 -23.36 -12.77
CA ARG A 1 -0.45 -23.39 -11.60
C ARG A 1 -0.79 -22.13 -10.81
N ILE A 2 -1.56 -22.25 -9.74
CA ILE A 2 -2.01 -21.07 -8.97
C ILE A 2 -0.79 -20.63 -8.18
N GLN A 3 -0.18 -19.51 -8.59
CA GLN A 3 0.97 -18.95 -7.89
C GLN A 3 0.44 -18.26 -6.64
N THR A 4 0.90 -18.71 -5.47
CA THR A 4 0.68 -18.11 -4.14
C THR A 4 1.45 -16.81 -3.99
N GLN A 5 1.33 -15.92 -4.98
CA GLN A 5 1.93 -14.59 -4.89
C GLN A 5 0.96 -13.71 -4.12
N SER A 6 1.34 -13.30 -2.92
CA SER A 6 0.54 -12.42 -2.05
C SER A 6 0.38 -11.00 -2.63
N ARG A 7 1.08 -10.70 -3.74
CA ARG A 7 1.11 -9.43 -4.44
C ARG A 7 1.27 -9.61 -5.95
N PHE A 8 0.54 -8.83 -6.73
CA PHE A 8 0.64 -8.77 -8.19
C PHE A 8 0.37 -7.35 -8.70
N ARG A 9 0.75 -7.05 -9.94
CA ARG A 9 0.52 -5.74 -10.55
C ARG A 9 -0.82 -5.69 -11.28
N PHE A 10 -1.47 -4.53 -11.31
CA PHE A 10 -2.71 -4.36 -12.07
C PHE A 10 -2.50 -4.60 -13.57
N SER A 11 -1.36 -4.14 -14.11
CA SER A 11 -0.99 -4.36 -15.51
C SER A 11 -0.89 -5.84 -15.89
N GLU A 12 -0.53 -6.72 -14.95
CA GLU A 12 -0.40 -8.17 -15.16
C GLU A 12 -1.75 -8.89 -15.32
N LEU A 13 -2.87 -8.24 -15.00
CA LEU A 13 -4.21 -8.79 -15.20
C LEU A 13 -4.66 -8.80 -16.67
N PHE A 14 -3.90 -8.15 -17.55
CA PHE A 14 -4.30 -7.92 -18.93
C PHE A 14 -3.37 -8.61 -19.93
N ALA A 15 -3.96 -9.18 -20.98
CA ALA A 15 -3.24 -9.57 -22.17
C ALA A 15 -2.95 -8.35 -23.09
N GLN A 16 -2.03 -8.53 -24.04
CA GLN A 16 -1.59 -7.45 -24.92
C GLN A 16 -2.70 -6.86 -25.82
N ASP A 17 -3.77 -7.62 -26.08
CA ASP A 17 -4.87 -7.29 -27.00
C ASP A 17 -6.14 -6.76 -26.32
N ARG A 18 -6.07 -6.46 -25.01
CA ARG A 18 -7.22 -5.96 -24.25
C ARG A 18 -7.79 -4.63 -24.79
N THR A 19 -9.05 -4.37 -24.48
CA THR A 19 -9.79 -3.15 -24.84
C THR A 19 -9.93 -2.16 -23.69
N ARG A 20 -10.18 -0.87 -24.02
CA ARG A 20 -10.42 0.20 -23.02
C ARG A 20 -11.48 -0.20 -21.99
N ASN A 21 -12.57 -0.78 -22.48
CA ASN A 21 -13.70 -1.19 -21.66
C ASN A 21 -13.31 -2.31 -20.69
N GLU A 22 -12.53 -3.31 -21.12
CA GLU A 22 -12.10 -4.39 -20.24
C GLU A 22 -11.22 -3.89 -19.08
N VAL A 23 -10.36 -2.90 -19.30
CA VAL A 23 -9.60 -2.28 -18.20
C VAL A 23 -10.51 -1.55 -17.24
N VAL A 24 -11.46 -0.76 -17.75
CA VAL A 24 -12.39 -0.01 -16.89
C VAL A 24 -13.23 -0.99 -16.06
N VAL A 25 -13.75 -2.06 -16.66
CA VAL A 25 -14.53 -3.08 -15.95
C VAL A 25 -13.68 -3.79 -14.89
N THR A 26 -12.46 -4.19 -15.23
CA THR A 26 -11.54 -4.85 -14.28
C THR A 26 -11.16 -3.92 -13.14
N PHE A 27 -10.91 -2.64 -13.44
CA PHE A 27 -10.63 -1.62 -12.44
C PHE A 27 -11.81 -1.45 -11.47
N LEU A 28 -13.04 -1.34 -11.99
CA LEU A 28 -14.24 -1.26 -11.15
C LEU A 28 -14.45 -2.53 -10.31
N ALA A 29 -14.18 -3.72 -10.86
CA ALA A 29 -14.26 -4.97 -10.10
C ALA A 29 -13.23 -5.04 -8.96
N LEU A 30 -12.00 -4.55 -9.18
CA LEU A 30 -11.01 -4.42 -8.11
C LEU A 30 -11.44 -3.43 -7.04
N LEU A 31 -11.98 -2.27 -7.42
CA LEU A 31 -12.52 -1.29 -6.46
C LEU A 31 -13.64 -1.91 -5.61
N GLU A 32 -14.49 -2.73 -6.22
CA GLU A 32 -15.54 -3.44 -5.51
C GLU A 32 -14.97 -4.47 -4.52
N MET A 33 -13.94 -5.23 -4.89
CA MET A 33 -13.27 -6.17 -3.98
C MET A 33 -12.54 -5.47 -2.83
N ILE A 34 -11.94 -4.31 -3.08
CA ILE A 34 -11.35 -3.46 -2.04
C ILE A 34 -12.44 -2.93 -1.10
N ARG A 35 -13.60 -2.53 -1.64
CA ARG A 35 -14.79 -2.13 -0.86
C ARG A 35 -15.27 -3.26 0.05
N MET A 36 -15.18 -4.50 -0.41
CA MET A 36 -15.48 -5.72 0.36
C MET A 36 -14.37 -6.13 1.34
N LYS A 37 -13.27 -5.38 1.43
CA LYS A 37 -12.08 -5.68 2.26
C LYS A 37 -11.37 -6.99 1.92
N GLN A 38 -11.52 -7.49 0.70
CA GLN A 38 -10.86 -8.73 0.25
C GLN A 38 -9.44 -8.46 -0.28
N LEU A 39 -9.22 -7.27 -0.84
CA LEU A 39 -7.95 -6.83 -1.42
C LEU A 39 -7.53 -5.47 -0.87
N ARG A 40 -6.23 -5.19 -0.95
CA ARG A 40 -5.64 -3.86 -0.76
C ARG A 40 -4.89 -3.46 -2.03
N ALA A 41 -4.88 -2.17 -2.34
CA ALA A 41 -4.12 -1.62 -3.46
C ALA A 41 -3.19 -0.49 -2.98
N LEU A 42 -2.00 -0.40 -3.58
CA LEU A 42 -1.03 0.65 -3.36
C LEU A 42 -0.70 1.30 -4.71
N GLN A 43 -0.80 2.63 -4.77
CA GLN A 43 -0.38 3.45 -5.91
C GLN A 43 0.35 4.68 -5.37
N PRO A 44 1.70 4.71 -5.38
CA PRO A 44 2.47 5.76 -4.71
C PRO A 44 2.24 7.17 -5.28
N THR A 45 2.02 7.27 -6.60
CA THR A 45 1.73 8.55 -7.27
C THR A 45 0.70 8.38 -8.39
N PRO A 46 -0.01 9.44 -8.82
CA PRO A 46 -1.04 9.32 -9.85
C PRO A 46 -0.52 8.72 -11.15
N PHE A 47 -1.29 7.79 -11.72
CA PHE A 47 -0.99 7.10 -12.99
C PHE A 47 0.23 6.16 -12.97
N GLU A 48 0.87 5.97 -11.83
CA GLU A 48 1.86 4.91 -11.66
C GLU A 48 1.20 3.53 -11.53
N GLU A 49 2.04 2.50 -11.54
CA GLU A 49 1.62 1.11 -11.35
C GLU A 49 0.80 0.93 -10.06
N ILE A 50 -0.21 0.06 -10.13
CA ILE A 50 -1.06 -0.29 -8.99
C ILE A 50 -0.66 -1.68 -8.52
N GLU A 51 -0.10 -1.77 -7.32
CA GLU A 51 0.20 -3.05 -6.67
C GLU A 51 -1.02 -3.54 -5.88
N ILE A 52 -1.40 -4.81 -6.07
CA ILE A 52 -2.58 -5.41 -5.44
C ILE A 52 -2.13 -6.55 -4.54
N CYS A 53 -2.65 -6.59 -3.31
CA CYS A 53 -2.37 -7.63 -2.31
C CYS A 53 -3.66 -8.20 -1.71
N VAL A 54 -3.62 -9.45 -1.25
CA VAL A 54 -4.73 -10.03 -0.45
C VAL A 54 -4.76 -9.37 0.92
N ALA A 55 -5.96 -9.00 1.40
CA ALA A 55 -6.12 -8.26 2.66
C ALA A 55 -5.61 -9.04 3.89
N GLU A 56 -5.73 -10.37 3.90
CA GLU A 56 -5.27 -11.24 5.00
C GLU A 56 -3.75 -11.50 4.98
N ALA A 57 -3.05 -11.14 3.90
CA ALA A 57 -1.62 -11.42 3.76
C ALA A 57 -0.69 -10.37 4.39
N MET A 58 -1.25 -9.30 4.97
CA MET A 58 -0.50 -8.32 5.76
C MET A 58 -0.95 -8.48 7.22
N ASP A 59 -0.04 -8.91 8.09
CA ASP A 59 -0.28 -8.94 9.53
C ASP A 59 -0.80 -7.56 10.01
N PRO A 60 -1.89 -7.51 10.77
CA PRO A 60 -2.50 -6.26 11.24
C PRO A 60 -1.63 -5.49 12.25
N ASP A 61 -0.49 -6.05 12.67
CA ASP A 61 0.38 -5.52 13.74
C ASP A 61 1.54 -4.65 13.24
N SER A 62 1.66 -4.44 11.91
CA SER A 62 2.81 -3.73 11.32
C SER A 62 2.59 -2.25 10.99
N ALA A 63 1.44 -1.66 11.37
CA ALA A 63 1.06 -0.29 10.98
C ALA A 63 0.95 0.70 12.17
N GLU A 64 1.59 0.41 13.30
CA GLU A 64 1.81 1.37 14.38
C GLU A 64 3.31 1.69 14.43
N ASN A 65 3.75 2.73 13.73
CA ASN A 65 4.97 3.51 13.99
C ASN A 65 5.11 4.61 12.93
N ASP A 66 4.17 5.56 12.91
CA ASP A 66 4.39 6.88 12.30
C ASP A 66 4.48 7.91 13.44
N GLU A 67 5.71 8.05 13.94
CA GLU A 67 6.36 9.29 14.36
C GLU A 67 5.49 10.40 15.02
N GLU A 68 5.48 10.43 16.35
CA GLU A 68 5.41 11.68 17.13
C GLU A 68 6.62 11.75 18.09
N GLU A 69 7.83 11.84 17.52
CA GLU A 69 9.03 12.26 18.27
C GLU A 69 9.57 13.57 17.69
N THR A 70 8.74 14.62 17.74
CA THR A 70 9.20 15.99 17.58
C THR A 70 9.38 16.64 18.96
N ALA A 71 10.66 16.78 19.33
CA ALA A 71 11.19 17.78 20.25
C ALA A 71 10.94 17.62 21.76
N HIS A 72 11.73 16.77 22.43
CA HIS A 72 12.24 17.06 23.77
C HIS A 72 13.78 17.10 23.73
N GLN A 73 14.32 18.16 23.11
CA GLN A 73 15.68 18.60 23.38
C GLN A 73 15.61 19.64 24.51
N ASP A 74 15.72 19.17 25.75
CA ASP A 74 16.11 20.02 26.86
C ASP A 74 17.64 20.20 26.76
N PRO A 75 18.18 21.42 26.60
CA PRO A 75 19.63 21.61 26.57
C PRO A 75 20.22 21.27 27.96
N PRO A 76 21.39 20.61 28.04
CA PRO A 76 21.96 20.24 29.32
C PRO A 76 22.39 21.50 30.10
N LEU A 77 21.94 21.60 31.36
CA LEU A 77 22.48 22.56 32.32
C LEU A 77 23.98 22.32 32.47
N THR A 78 24.81 23.27 32.05
CA THR A 78 26.21 23.33 32.45
C THR A 78 26.28 23.73 33.92
N PRO A 79 26.97 22.99 34.82
CA PRO A 79 27.23 23.47 36.16
C PRO A 79 28.36 24.51 36.12
N GLU A 80 28.12 25.66 36.74
CA GLU A 80 29.15 26.66 37.04
C GLU A 80 30.23 26.06 37.96
N GLY A 81 31.50 26.39 37.71
CA GLY A 81 32.56 26.20 38.70
C GLY A 81 33.97 26.02 38.14
N SER A 82 34.73 27.12 38.05
CA SER A 82 36.11 27.33 38.56
C SER A 82 36.78 28.50 37.86
#